data_AF-A0A1G0B2W3-F1
#
_entry.id   AF-A0A1G0B2W3-F1
#
_cell.length_a   1.000
_cell.length_b   1.000
_cell.length_c   1.000
_cell.angle_alpha   90.00
_cell.angle_beta   90.00
_cell.angle_gamma   90.00
#
_symmetry.space_group_name_H-M   'P 1'
#
loop_
_entity.id
_entity.type
_entity.pdbx_description
1 polymer ?
#
loop_
_entity_poly.entity_id
_entity_poly.type
_entity_poly.pdbx_seq_one_letter_code
_entity_poly.pdbx_strand_id
1 'polypeptide(L)'
;MGNKSGIKTPNRSGAGKRTGAISDRGISQITGIPPATILAWEKSKPDDWRYKIYWLLKSFTKEELIKQRSKALLQEIKAAPHINEETVK
;
A
#
# COMPACT_ATOMS: atom_id res chain seq x y z
N MET A 1 -33.48 -14.56 35.98
CA MET A 1 -33.16 -14.81 34.55
C MET A 1 -32.15 -13.76 34.13
N GLY A 2 -30.86 -14.10 34.07
CA GLY A 2 -29.78 -13.14 33.79
C GLY A 2 -29.23 -13.33 32.38
N ASN A 3 -29.43 -12.35 31.50
CA ASN A 3 -28.88 -12.36 30.15
C ASN A 3 -27.38 -11.98 30.21
N LYS A 4 -26.50 -12.97 30.00
CA LYS A 4 -25.08 -12.73 29.71
C LYS A 4 -24.86 -12.76 28.19
N SER A 5 -25.05 -11.63 27.53
CA SER A 5 -24.52 -11.41 26.17
C SER A 5 -23.01 -11.29 26.26
N GLY A 6 -22.32 -12.43 26.26
CA GLY A 6 -20.88 -12.50 26.06
C GLY A 6 -20.56 -12.34 24.58
N ILE A 7 -20.46 -11.11 24.08
CA ILE A 7 -19.81 -10.86 22.80
C ILE A 7 -18.32 -11.14 23.01
N LYS A 8 -17.87 -12.35 22.66
CA LYS A 8 -16.45 -12.67 22.54
C LYS A 8 -15.91 -11.93 21.31
N THR A 9 -15.29 -10.78 21.52
CA THR A 9 -14.39 -10.20 20.52
C THR A 9 -13.28 -11.21 20.24
N PRO A 10 -12.98 -11.58 18.97
CA PRO A 10 -11.87 -12.46 18.70
C PRO A 10 -10.58 -11.78 19.15
N ASN A 11 -9.92 -12.44 20.11
CA ASN A 11 -8.62 -12.09 20.63
C ASN A 11 -7.60 -12.15 19.49
N ARG A 12 -7.27 -10.99 18.88
CA ARG A 12 -6.18 -10.88 17.89
C ARG A 12 -4.83 -10.84 18.62
N SER A 13 -4.53 -11.92 19.33
CA SER A 13 -3.18 -12.18 19.84
C SER A 13 -2.44 -13.03 18.82
N GLY A 14 -1.45 -12.46 18.14
CA GLY A 14 -0.49 -13.24 17.34
C GLY A 14 -0.29 -12.80 15.89
N ALA A 15 -0.02 -11.52 15.64
CA ALA A 15 0.78 -11.16 14.49
C ALA A 15 2.15 -10.73 15.02
N GLY A 16 3.08 -11.69 15.11
CA GLY A 16 4.48 -11.37 15.39
C GLY A 16 4.90 -10.21 14.48
N LYS A 17 5.56 -9.20 15.04
CA LYS A 17 6.04 -8.06 14.26
C LYS A 17 6.89 -8.62 13.13
N ARG A 18 6.35 -8.62 11.89
CA ARG A 18 7.11 -8.95 10.69
C ARG A 18 8.16 -7.85 10.57
N THR A 19 9.37 -8.13 11.06
CA THR A 19 10.52 -7.25 10.99
C THR A 19 10.82 -7.02 9.50
N GLY A 20 10.46 -5.84 8.99
CA GLY A 20 10.40 -5.53 7.56
C GLY A 20 9.09 -4.84 7.13
N ALA A 21 8.04 -4.90 7.95
CA ALA A 21 6.74 -4.33 7.64
C ALA A 21 6.78 -2.79 7.59
N ILE A 22 6.80 -2.26 6.37
CA ILE A 22 6.56 -0.84 6.12
C ILE A 22 5.22 -0.42 6.76
N SER A 23 5.20 0.76 7.38
CA SER A 23 3.98 1.31 7.96
C SER A 23 3.04 1.78 6.85
N ASP A 24 1.74 1.84 7.14
CA ASP A 24 0.74 2.29 6.15
C ASP A 24 1.00 3.75 5.74
N ARG A 25 1.51 4.56 6.69
CA ARG A 25 2.02 5.90 6.40
C ARG A 25 3.23 5.88 5.45
N GLY A 26 4.15 4.93 5.63
CA GLY A 26 5.29 4.75 4.74
C GLY A 26 4.87 4.34 3.33
N ILE A 27 3.92 3.42 3.21
CA ILE A 27 3.32 3.05 1.92
C ILE A 27 2.70 4.28 1.26
N SER A 28 1.89 5.05 2.01
CA SER A 28 1.25 6.27 1.51
C SER A 28 2.26 7.28 0.96
N GLN A 29 3.32 7.56 1.71
CA GLN A 29 4.35 8.52 1.32
C GLN A 29 5.11 8.09 0.06
N ILE A 30 5.40 6.80 -0.10
CA ILE A 30 6.18 6.29 -1.24
C ILE A 30 5.32 6.12 -2.50
N THR A 31 4.10 5.62 -2.34
CA THR A 31 3.20 5.32 -3.46
C THR A 31 2.34 6.50 -3.89
N GLY A 32 2.15 7.49 -3.01
CA GLY A 32 1.18 8.57 -3.21
C GLY A 32 -0.27 8.17 -2.92
N ILE A 33 -0.54 6.92 -2.52
CA ILE A 33 -1.89 6.45 -2.20
C ILE A 33 -2.34 7.06 -0.86
N PRO A 34 -3.56 7.65 -0.76
CA PRO A 34 -4.04 8.21 0.48
C PRO A 34 -4.12 7.17 1.63
N PRO A 35 -3.80 7.54 2.88
CA PRO A 35 -3.85 6.61 4.00
C PRO A 35 -5.24 5.97 4.20
N ALA A 36 -6.30 6.75 3.96
CA ALA A 36 -7.68 6.25 4.03
C ALA A 36 -7.95 5.12 3.03
N THR A 37 -7.38 5.23 1.81
CA THR A 37 -7.50 4.21 0.76
C THR A 37 -6.76 2.93 1.15
N ILE A 38 -5.55 3.05 1.70
CA ILE A 38 -4.75 1.90 2.17
C ILE A 38 -5.51 1.15 3.28
N LEU A 39 -6.09 1.87 4.24
CA LEU A 39 -6.90 1.29 5.32
C LEU A 39 -8.19 0.64 4.79
N ALA A 40 -8.81 1.22 3.76
CA ALA A 40 -9.97 0.61 3.12
C ALA A 40 -9.60 -0.71 2.42
N TRP A 41 -8.41 -0.81 1.85
CA TRP A 41 -7.93 -2.02 1.19
C TRP A 41 -7.64 -3.16 2.17
N GLU A 42 -7.06 -2.85 3.34
CA GLU A 42 -6.87 -3.83 4.43
C GLU A 42 -8.21 -4.49 4.84
N LYS A 43 -9.28 -3.70 4.87
CA LYS A 43 -10.62 -4.14 5.29
C LYS A 43 -11.42 -4.86 4.20
N SER A 44 -10.90 -4.96 2.98
CA SER A 44 -11.58 -5.64 1.88
C SER A 44 -11.53 -7.17 2.04
N LYS A 45 -12.35 -7.89 1.26
CA LYS A 45 -12.41 -9.36 1.33
C LYS A 45 -11.09 -9.97 0.83
N PRO A 46 -10.65 -11.14 1.34
CA PRO A 46 -9.40 -11.77 0.93
C PRO A 46 -9.25 -12.01 -0.58
N ASP A 47 -10.36 -12.27 -1.26
CA ASP A 47 -10.38 -12.53 -2.70
C ASP A 47 -10.32 -11.24 -3.54
N ASP A 48 -10.60 -10.08 -2.94
CA ASP A 48 -10.56 -8.76 -3.56
C ASP A 48 -9.12 -8.39 -3.94
N TRP A 49 -8.94 -7.80 -5.13
CA TRP A 49 -7.65 -7.29 -5.58
C TRP A 49 -7.09 -6.25 -4.61
N ARG A 50 -7.95 -5.48 -3.93
CA ARG A 50 -7.56 -4.48 -2.93
C ARG A 50 -6.81 -5.13 -1.77
N TYR A 51 -7.34 -6.24 -1.23
CA TYR A 51 -6.71 -6.99 -0.15
C TYR A 51 -5.35 -7.53 -0.60
N LYS A 52 -5.30 -8.10 -1.81
CA LYS A 52 -4.05 -8.64 -2.38
C LYS A 52 -2.99 -7.56 -2.57
N ILE A 53 -3.37 -6.38 -3.09
CA ILE A 53 -2.45 -5.25 -3.25
C ILE A 53 -1.96 -4.74 -1.89
N TYR A 54 -2.85 -4.60 -0.90
CA TYR A 54 -2.45 -4.20 0.44
C TYR A 54 -1.37 -5.12 1.00
N TRP A 55 -1.58 -6.44 0.96
CA TRP A 55 -0.61 -7.39 1.49
C TRP A 55 0.68 -7.47 0.67
N LEU A 56 0.61 -7.29 -0.64
CA LEU A 56 1.79 -7.16 -1.48
C LEU A 56 2.62 -5.94 -1.07
N LEU A 57 1.99 -4.77 -0.90
CA LEU A 57 2.67 -3.55 -0.45
C LEU A 57 3.29 -3.73 0.94
N LYS A 58 2.62 -4.46 1.84
CA LYS A 58 3.12 -4.79 3.19
C LYS A 58 4.25 -5.82 3.21
N SER A 59 4.44 -6.59 2.13
CA SER A 59 5.55 -7.54 2.02
C SER A 59 6.88 -6.88 1.65
N PHE A 60 6.86 -5.66 1.09
CA PHE A 60 8.07 -4.94 0.75
C PHE A 60 8.71 -4.26 1.95
N THR A 61 10.04 -4.19 1.92
CA THR A 61 10.80 -3.23 2.71
C THR A 61 10.62 -1.81 2.16
N LYS A 62 10.96 -0.81 2.98
CA LYS A 62 10.92 0.59 2.55
C LYS A 62 11.80 0.85 1.31
N GLU A 63 12.99 0.26 1.28
CA GLU A 63 13.98 0.43 0.22
C GLU A 63 13.52 -0.20 -1.10
N GLU A 64 12.94 -1.40 -1.04
CA GLU A 64 12.39 -2.07 -2.21
C GLU A 64 11.23 -1.27 -2.81
N LEU A 65 10.32 -0.75 -1.97
CA LEU A 65 9.19 0.02 -2.45
C LEU A 65 9.61 1.35 -3.10
N ILE A 66 10.63 2.03 -2.54
CA ILE A 66 11.24 3.21 -3.15
C ILE A 66 11.85 2.85 -4.52
N LYS A 67 12.61 1.76 -4.59
CA LYS A 67 13.24 1.30 -5.84
C LYS A 67 12.19 1.03 -6.93
N GLN A 68 11.05 0.43 -6.57
CA GLN A 68 9.94 0.20 -7.50
C GLN A 68 9.32 1.52 -7.99
N ARG A 69 9.06 2.48 -7.08
CA ARG A 69 8.51 3.79 -7.47
C ARG A 69 9.46 4.55 -8.40
N SER A 70 10.75 4.56 -8.09
CA SER A 70 11.77 5.21 -8.93
C SER A 70 11.85 4.58 -10.33
N LYS A 71 11.77 3.25 -10.42
CA LYS A 71 11.74 2.56 -11.71
C LYS A 71 10.51 2.93 -12.53
N ALA A 72 9.34 3.03 -11.90
CA ALA A 72 8.11 3.46 -12.55
C ALA A 72 8.22 4.90 -13.07
N LEU A 73 8.73 5.85 -12.27
CA LEU A 73 8.96 7.23 -12.70
C LEU A 73 9.92 7.34 -13.88
N LEU A 74 10.99 6.54 -13.89
CA LEU A 74 11.93 6.50 -15.03
C LEU A 74 11.27 5.94 -16.31
N GLN A 75 10.29 5.05 -16.19
CA GLN A 75 9.52 4.58 -17.33
C GLN A 75 8.55 5.67 -17.82
N GLU A 76 7.89 6.39 -16.92
CA GLU A 76 7.02 7.53 -17.25
C GLU A 76 7.79 8.63 -18.02
N ILE A 77 9.00 8.99 -17.56
CA ILE A 77 9.86 9.99 -18.24
C ILE A 77 10.28 9.48 -19.63
N LYS A 78 10.64 8.21 -19.76
CA LYS A 78 11.04 7.62 -21.05
C LYS A 78 9.88 7.44 -22.03
N ALA A 79 8.67 7.27 -21.51
CA ALA A 79 7.46 7.07 -22.31
C ALA A 79 6.76 8.39 -22.65
N ALA A 80 7.14 9.50 -22.02
CA ALA A 80 6.64 10.81 -22.41
C ALA A 80 7.09 11.13 -23.84
N PRO A 81 6.18 11.49 -24.76
CA PRO A 81 6.55 11.93 -26.09
C PRO A 81 7.42 13.17 -25.96
N HIS A 82 8.56 13.15 -26.63
CA HIS A 82 9.51 14.25 -26.74
C HIS A 82 8.75 15.57 -26.96
N ILE A 83 8.81 16.49 -25.99
CA ILE A 83 8.55 17.90 -26.29
C ILE A 83 9.75 18.31 -27.13
N ASN A 84 9.62 18.18 -28.44
CA ASN A 84 10.63 18.63 -29.38
C ASN A 84 10.85 20.13 -29.16
N GLU A 85 12.11 20.52 -29.06
CA GLU A 85 12.60 21.90 -28.99
C GLU A 85 12.35 22.66 -30.32
N GLU A 86 11.10 22.72 -30.80
CA GLU A 86 10.69 23.47 -32.00
C GLU A 86 9.77 24.66 -31.66
N THR A 87 10.10 25.39 -30.60
CA THR A 87 9.51 26.72 -30.36
C THR A 87 10.59 27.79 -30.16
N VAL A 88 11.62 27.73 -31.00
CA VAL A 88 12.42 28.90 -31.34
C VAL A 88 12.13 29.23 -32.80
N LYS A 89 11.17 30.13 -33.01
CA LYS A 89 11.04 30.93 -34.22
C LYS A 89 10.76 32.37 -33.82
#